data_AF-A0A9D0ZLJ5-F1
#
_entry.id   AF-A0A9D0ZLJ5-F1
#
_cell.length_a   1.000
_cell.length_b   1.000
_cell.length_c   1.000
_cell.angle_alpha   90.00
_cell.angle_beta   90.00
_cell.angle_gamma   90.00
#
_symmetry.space_group_name_H-M   'P 1'
#
loop_
_entity.id
_entity.type
_entity.pdbx_description
1 polymer ?
#
loop_
_entity_poly.entity_id
_entity_poly.type
_entity_poly.pdbx_seq_one_letter_code
_entity_poly.pdbx_strand_id
1 'polypeptide(L)'
;NLALLFIVNLTLRARIQTNSVWDALTAAVFLCPDLITETEFRDMAIDVNSSGYSYANSVTWSSGNGPYESTNVQIVFNVDVDAFWTFVTDLFGTEF
;
A
#
# COMPACT_ATOMS: atom_id res chain seq x y z
N ASN A 1 16.70 -2.17 -7.79
CA ASN A 1 16.28 -2.50 -6.42
C ASN A 1 14.78 -2.27 -6.37
N LEU A 2 13.98 -3.28 -6.74
CA LEU A 2 12.52 -3.15 -6.83
C LEU A 2 11.96 -3.20 -5.40
N ALA A 3 11.60 -2.04 -4.86
CA ALA A 3 10.86 -1.97 -3.62
C ALA A 3 9.47 -2.57 -3.84
N LEU A 4 9.19 -3.67 -3.16
CA LEU A 4 7.89 -4.33 -3.15
C LEU A 4 6.96 -3.44 -2.31
N LEU A 5 6.14 -2.63 -2.98
CA LEU A 5 5.20 -1.71 -2.36
C LEU A 5 4.02 -2.51 -1.81
N PHE A 6 3.91 -2.62 -0.48
CA PHE A 6 2.77 -3.25 0.18
C PHE A 6 1.84 -2.17 0.75
N ILE A 7 0.68 -1.97 0.11
CA ILE A 7 -0.38 -1.11 0.63
C ILE A 7 -1.18 -1.93 1.65
N VAL A 8 -0.76 -1.89 2.91
CA VAL A 8 -1.48 -2.55 4.00
C VAL A 8 -2.41 -1.54 4.68
N ASN A 9 -3.71 -1.78 4.50
CA ASN A 9 -4.80 -1.27 5.33
C ASN A 9 -5.24 0.19 5.12
N LEU A 10 -5.84 0.48 3.95
CA LEU A 10 -6.70 1.66 3.79
C LEU A 10 -8.18 1.39 4.19
N THR A 11 -8.47 0.34 4.96
CA THR A 11 -9.85 -0.06 5.27
C THR A 11 -10.50 0.77 6.39
N LEU A 12 -9.76 1.58 7.16
CA LEU A 12 -10.30 2.26 8.35
C LEU A 12 -10.53 3.78 8.24
N ARG A 13 -10.14 4.44 7.13
CA ARG A 13 -10.31 5.91 6.98
C ARG A 13 -11.18 6.39 5.83
N ALA A 14 -11.74 5.51 5.00
CA ALA A 14 -12.71 5.90 3.99
C ALA A 14 -14.14 5.98 4.58
N ARG A 15 -14.35 6.86 5.57
CA ARG A 15 -15.71 7.33 5.90
C ARG A 15 -16.10 8.44 4.94
N ILE A 16 -16.41 8.07 3.71
CA ILE A 16 -17.38 8.70 2.79
C ILE A 16 -17.46 7.73 1.59
N GLN A 17 -18.68 7.30 1.31
CA GLN A 17 -19.06 6.36 0.27
C GLN A 17 -18.52 6.78 -1.11
N THR A 18 -17.35 6.27 -1.50
CA THR A 18 -16.80 6.36 -2.86
C THR A 18 -16.20 5.00 -3.19
N ASN A 19 -16.44 4.51 -4.40
CA ASN A 19 -15.93 3.22 -4.85
C ASN A 19 -14.40 3.16 -4.62
N SER A 20 -13.96 2.18 -3.84
CA SER A 20 -12.55 2.08 -3.50
C SER A 20 -11.76 1.51 -4.67
N VAL A 21 -10.91 2.34 -5.29
CA VAL A 21 -10.11 2.00 -6.48
C VAL A 21 -8.71 1.52 -6.08
N TRP A 22 -8.65 0.46 -5.27
CA TRP A 22 -7.41 -0.04 -4.66
C TRP A 22 -6.29 -0.33 -5.65
N ASP A 23 -6.62 -0.99 -6.76
CA ASP A 23 -5.63 -1.34 -7.79
C ASP A 23 -5.12 -0.10 -8.54
N ALA A 24 -6.00 0.86 -8.82
CA ALA A 24 -5.63 2.11 -9.48
C ALA A 24 -4.73 2.98 -8.59
N LEU A 25 -5.02 3.05 -7.29
CA LEU A 25 -4.15 3.70 -6.31
C LEU A 25 -2.78 3.02 -6.24
N THR A 26 -2.75 1.68 -6.24
CA THR A 26 -1.49 0.92 -6.25
C THR A 26 -0.64 1.25 -7.48
N ALA A 27 -1.25 1.24 -8.66
CA ALA A 27 -0.57 1.59 -9.90
C ALA A 27 -0.12 3.06 -9.92
N ALA A 28 -0.95 3.99 -9.45
CA ALA A 28 -0.61 5.41 -9.41
C ALA A 28 0.57 5.71 -8.49
N VAL A 29 0.61 5.12 -7.28
CA VAL A 29 1.73 5.28 -6.35
C VAL A 29 3.02 4.68 -6.92
N PHE A 30 2.91 3.58 -7.69
CA PHE A 30 4.06 3.00 -8.37
C PHE A 30 4.62 3.90 -9.48
N LEU A 31 3.75 4.59 -10.22
CA LEU A 31 4.14 5.51 -11.30
C LEU A 31 4.56 6.89 -10.80
N CYS A 32 3.93 7.38 -9.74
CA CYS A 32 4.16 8.69 -9.13
C CYS A 32 4.31 8.52 -7.61
N PRO A 33 5.53 8.22 -7.11
CA PRO A 33 5.78 8.06 -5.67
C PRO A 33 5.53 9.33 -4.85
N ASP A 34 5.53 10.51 -5.49
CA ASP A 34 5.26 11.80 -4.84
C ASP A 34 3.82 11.90 -4.28
N LEU A 35 2.92 11.00 -4.70
CA LEU A 35 1.58 10.87 -4.13
C LEU A 35 1.60 10.31 -2.69
N ILE A 36 2.69 9.68 -2.25
CA ILE A 36 2.80 9.10 -0.91
C ILE A 36 2.99 10.23 0.10
N THR A 37 2.06 10.36 1.04
CA THR A 37 2.13 11.37 2.11
C THR A 37 2.59 10.79 3.45
N GLU A 38 2.43 9.47 3.65
CA GLU A 38 2.87 8.79 4.86
C GLU A 38 3.33 7.36 4.54
N THR A 39 4.53 7.02 4.96
CA THR A 39 5.12 5.70 4.73
C THR A 39 6.15 5.36 5.81
N GLU A 40 6.29 4.06 6.08
CA GLU A 40 7.32 3.54 6.97
C GLU A 40 7.96 2.28 6.38
N PHE A 41 9.23 2.05 6.72
CA PHE A 41 9.89 0.76 6.49
C PHE A 41 9.68 -0.15 7.70
N ARG A 42 9.05 -1.30 7.47
CA ARG A 42 8.73 -2.28 8.51
C ARG A 42 9.14 -3.67 8.09
N ASP A 43 9.53 -4.50 9.06
CA ASP A 43 9.73 -5.91 8.78
C ASP A 43 8.34 -6.55 8.67
N MET A 44 8.10 -7.30 7.60
CA MET A 44 6.82 -7.94 7.33
C MET A 44 7.00 -9.42 7.03
N ALA A 45 6.08 -10.24 7.55
CA ALA A 45 5.93 -11.65 7.19
C ALA A 45 4.45 -11.97 6.94
N ILE A 46 4.19 -13.02 6.18
CA ILE A 46 2.85 -13.56 5.94
C ILE A 46 2.69 -14.82 6.79
N ASP A 47 1.57 -14.94 7.51
CA ASP A 47 1.23 -16.19 8.19
C ASP A 47 0.84 -17.25 7.17
N VAL A 48 1.65 -18.30 7.08
CA VAL A 48 1.48 -19.43 6.15
C VAL A 48 0.87 -20.67 6.80
N ASN A 49 0.43 -20.61 8.06
CA ASN A 49 -0.24 -21.74 8.71
C ASN A 49 -1.65 -21.94 8.14
N SER A 50 -1.79 -22.81 7.15
CA SER A 50 -3.03 -23.07 6.41
C SER A 50 -4.20 -23.59 7.26
N SER A 51 -3.94 -24.02 8.50
CA SER A 51 -4.97 -24.50 9.45
C SER A 51 -5.31 -23.50 10.55
N GLY A 52 -4.59 -22.38 10.62
CA GLY A 52 -4.79 -21.33 11.61
C GLY A 52 -5.78 -20.27 11.15
N TYR A 53 -6.47 -19.63 12.10
CA TYR A 53 -7.38 -18.51 11.82
C TYR A 53 -6.68 -17.26 11.27
N SER A 54 -5.37 -17.15 11.50
CA SER A 54 -4.54 -16.03 11.05
C SER A 54 -3.89 -16.26 9.68
N TYR A 55 -4.19 -17.37 9.00
CA TYR A 55 -3.65 -17.67 7.68
C TYR A 55 -3.84 -16.49 6.71
N ALA A 56 -2.78 -16.19 5.96
CA ALA A 56 -2.68 -15.06 5.02
C ALA A 56 -2.69 -13.66 5.64
N ASN A 57 -2.65 -13.53 6.98
CA ASN A 57 -2.46 -12.22 7.60
C ASN A 57 -1.03 -11.72 7.35
N SER A 58 -0.93 -10.44 6.99
CA SER A 58 0.34 -9.71 6.97
C SER A 58 0.64 -9.19 8.38
N VAL A 59 1.72 -9.65 8.99
CA VAL A 59 2.16 -9.23 10.32
C VAL A 59 3.38 -8.34 10.17
N THR A 60 3.43 -7.23 10.91
CA THR A 60 4.47 -6.22 10.78
C THR A 60 5.10 -5.86 12.12
N TRP A 61 6.39 -5.55 12.09
CA TRP A 61 7.19 -5.12 13.23
C TRP A 61 7.96 -3.86 12.88
N SER A 62 8.47 -3.16 13.90
CA SER A 62 9.47 -2.12 13.67
C SER A 62 10.71 -2.74 13.00
N SER A 63 11.32 -2.05 12.04
CA SER A 63 12.48 -2.54 11.30
C SER A 63 13.59 -3.07 12.23
N GLY A 64 14.16 -4.23 11.90
CA GLY A 64 15.15 -4.95 12.68
C GLY A 64 14.60 -5.80 13.84
N ASN A 65 13.27 -5.85 14.03
CA ASN A 65 12.63 -6.60 15.11
C ASN A 65 11.71 -7.71 14.60
N GLY A 66 11.65 -7.94 13.30
CA GLY A 66 10.87 -9.04 12.74
C GLY A 66 11.56 -10.40 12.93
N PRO A 67 10.78 -11.50 12.90
CA PRO A 67 11.32 -12.86 12.97
C PRO A 67 12.14 -13.21 11.71
N TYR A 68 12.95 -14.29 11.77
CA TYR A 68 13.97 -14.67 10.77
C TYR A 68 13.56 -14.59 9.28
N GLU A 69 12.28 -14.84 8.96
CA GLU A 69 11.76 -14.85 7.58
C GLU A 69 11.05 -13.55 7.18
N SER A 70 11.08 -12.53 8.05
CA SER A 70 10.50 -11.24 7.74
C SER A 70 11.38 -10.45 6.76
N THR A 71 10.74 -9.76 5.83
CA THR A 71 11.39 -8.89 4.85
C THR A 71 11.12 -7.45 5.20
N ASN A 72 12.16 -6.61 5.16
CA ASN A 72 11.96 -5.17 5.33
C ASN A 72 11.30 -4.58 4.07
N VAL A 73 10.08 -4.09 4.23
CA VAL A 73 9.24 -3.55 3.14
C VAL A 73 8.83 -2.12 3.45
N GLN A 74 8.60 -1.35 2.39
CA GLN A 74 7.97 -0.05 2.49
C GLN A 74 6.46 -0.24 2.56
N ILE A 75 5.85 0.26 3.63
CA ILE A 75 4.40 0.30 3.82
C ILE A 75 3.93 1.74 3.61
N VAL A 76 2.95 1.92 2.74
CA VAL A 76 2.30 3.22 2.51
C VAL A 76 1.02 3.27 3.32
N PHE A 77 0.96 4.22 4.25
CA PHE A 77 -0.20 4.42 5.13
C PHE A 77 -1.14 5.49 4.60
N ASN A 78 -0.61 6.49 3.88
CA ASN A 78 -1.43 7.57 3.35
C ASN A 78 -0.95 8.04 1.98
N VAL A 79 -1.91 8.46 1.15
CA VAL A 79 -1.74 8.94 -0.22
C VAL A 79 -2.53 10.23 -0.37
N ASP A 80 -1.99 11.19 -1.12
CA ASP A 80 -2.74 12.38 -1.52
C ASP A 80 -3.81 12.00 -2.56
N VAL A 81 -5.04 11.86 -2.09
CA VAL A 81 -6.18 11.42 -2.92
C VAL A 81 -6.60 12.50 -3.93
N ASP A 82 -6.42 13.78 -3.59
CA ASP A 82 -6.79 14.87 -4.49
C ASP A 82 -5.80 14.94 -5.66
N ALA A 83 -4.50 14.86 -5.36
CA ALA A 83 -3.45 14.78 -6.37
C ALA A 83 -3.58 13.52 -7.24
N PHE A 84 -4.02 12.39 -6.66
CA PHE A 84 -4.32 11.18 -7.42
C PHE A 84 -5.43 11.41 -8.47
N TRP A 85 -6.53 12.09 -8.12
CA TRP A 85 -7.60 12.35 -9.09
C TRP A 85 -7.18 13.31 -10.19
N THR A 86 -6.32 14.29 -9.89
CA THR A 86 -5.67 15.12 -10.92
C THR A 86 -4.84 14.27 -11.86
N PHE A 87 -3.97 13.40 -11.34
CA PHE A 87 -3.15 12.48 -12.14
C PHE A 87 -4.00 11.59 -13.06
N VAL A 88 -5.08 11.02 -12.53
CA VAL A 88 -6.01 10.19 -13.31
C VAL A 88 -6.70 11.00 -14.41
N THR A 89 -7.13 12.21 -14.10
CA THR A 89 -7.79 13.10 -15.06
C THR A 89 -6.82 13.51 -16.18
N ASP A 90 -5.56 13.80 -15.85
CA ASP A 90 -4.54 14.14 -16.84
C ASP A 90 -4.23 12.94 -17.74
N LEU A 91 -4.16 11.73 -17.18
CA LEU A 91 -3.91 10.51 -17.93
C LEU A 91 -5.02 10.21 -18.96
N PHE A 92 -6.28 10.38 -18.59
CA PHE A 92 -7.43 10.13 -19.48
C PHE A 92 -7.85 11.36 -20.30
N GLY A 93 -7.45 12.57 -19.90
CA GLY A 93 -7.73 13.83 -20.58
C GLY A 93 -6.69 14.20 -21.64
N THR A 94 -5.58 13.47 -21.71
CA THR A 94 -4.62 13.61 -22.81
C THR A 94 -5.26 13.05 -24.08
N GLU A 95 -5.67 13.93 -24.99
CA GLU A 95 -6.09 13.52 -26.35
C GLU A 95 -4.87 12.96 -27.11
N PHE A 96 -5.04 11.78 -27.70
CA PHE A 96 -4.03 11.12 -28.55
C PHE A 96 -4.11 11.62 -30.00
#